data_AF-A0A290QEB5-F1
#
_entry.id   AF-A0A290QEB5-F1
#
_cell.length_a   1.000
_cell.length_b   1.000
_cell.length_c   1.000
_cell.angle_alpha   90.00
_cell.angle_beta   90.00
_cell.angle_gamma   90.00
#
_symmetry.space_group_name_H-M   'P 1'
#
loop_
_entity.id
_entity.type
_entity.pdbx_description
1 polymer ?
#
loop_
_entity_poly.entity_id
_entity_poly.type
_entity_poly.pdbx_seq_one_letter_code
_entity_poly.pdbx_strand_id
1 'polypeptide(L)'
;MIGWLADLCRLAWGLLYWNSAKTRFRLRAGRGRCPCQSPSDSGRAMETTCEASLTWHQQDRFRRLCPLLKRNASGELRCSVNTADVRPFWGRAFLIYGGTFAALYLTATLGYFTLQRVIGIPVSYVTIAYPPHWPRIDLARSQYFSQRADRALAAGQIGDAEKSLTLAYALDPANYPAALKLALLYQHAQPTLSDNIYARLLHEHPAQRPVTATAWFQALLLRADYATIIPLATTALSADSAHEAAWTNALLFALRHASPVQLEKLANNHEVPPATRAILSLEFTARTQPPDTARRALLEASVASQYFDYYRLSRLITLGFGSDARALLRTSPGLSARDRAALSLEATAVLGWQTVLDGDIDRLLATPPTPAICEILAVHLIQHPDRARLARVFAAVSKNPLPATDAGYSATMALLVAAGVNQDAALLKTAADSVQKLAGGRFRTLALIETFFLRPPRDARIEAILPALQPLSAELNYALLARYDRTSAGPPSASAFPSVPRASSSASEPAPKK
;
A
#
# COMPACT_ATOMS: atom_id res chain seq x y z
N MET A 1 59.23 18.22 19.82
CA MET A 1 57.83 17.74 19.68
C MET A 1 57.65 16.26 20.00
N ILE A 2 58.55 15.36 19.59
CA ILE A 2 58.46 13.89 19.83
C ILE A 2 58.39 13.52 21.32
N GLY A 3 59.18 14.16 22.19
CA GLY A 3 59.19 13.86 23.63
C GLY A 3 57.89 14.22 24.38
N TRP A 4 57.11 15.20 23.90
CA TRP A 4 55.86 15.60 24.53
C TRP A 4 54.71 14.64 24.23
N LEU A 5 54.62 14.14 22.98
CA LEU A 5 53.66 13.09 22.60
C LEU A 5 53.97 11.76 23.29
N ALA A 6 55.26 11.41 23.39
CA ALA A 6 55.68 10.21 24.13
C ALA A 6 55.32 10.30 25.62
N ASP A 7 55.49 11.46 26.25
CA ASP A 7 55.08 11.70 27.64
C ASP A 7 53.55 11.63 27.82
N LEU A 8 52.76 11.99 26.81
CA LEU A 8 51.28 11.91 26.85
C LEU A 8 50.79 10.46 26.76
N CYS A 9 51.37 9.65 25.87
CA CYS A 9 51.10 8.20 25.82
C CYS A 9 51.55 7.50 27.11
N ARG A 10 52.71 7.90 27.66
CA ARG A 10 53.20 7.41 28.97
C ARG A 10 52.34 7.86 30.13
N LEU A 11 51.71 9.03 30.07
CA LEU A 11 50.75 9.51 31.06
C LEU A 11 49.51 8.64 31.07
N ALA A 12 48.91 8.39 29.90
CA ALA A 12 47.76 7.52 29.77
C ALA A 12 48.10 6.10 30.27
N TRP A 13 49.09 5.43 29.66
CA TRP A 13 49.47 4.08 30.07
C TRP A 13 49.91 3.99 31.54
N GLY A 14 50.69 4.96 32.00
CA GLY A 14 51.19 5.00 33.36
C GLY A 14 50.09 5.15 34.41
N LEU A 15 49.01 5.88 34.12
CA LEU A 15 47.86 5.97 35.04
C LEU A 15 47.19 4.62 35.24
N LEU A 16 47.09 3.78 34.21
CA LEU A 16 46.52 2.44 34.35
C LEU A 16 47.52 1.46 35.00
N TYR A 17 48.75 1.44 34.48
CA TYR A 17 49.80 0.50 34.92
C TYR A 17 50.17 0.70 36.40
N TRP A 18 50.51 1.93 36.80
CA TRP A 18 50.98 2.19 38.17
C TRP A 18 49.87 2.07 39.21
N ASN A 19 48.63 2.46 38.88
CA ASN A 19 47.50 2.25 39.78
C ASN A 19 47.17 0.77 39.93
N SER A 20 47.24 -0.02 38.86
CA SER A 20 47.03 -1.47 38.93
C SER A 20 48.15 -2.18 39.71
N ALA A 21 49.41 -1.78 39.52
CA ALA A 21 50.55 -2.32 40.25
C ALA A 21 50.48 -1.99 41.76
N LYS A 22 50.15 -0.75 42.12
CA LYS A 22 49.96 -0.32 43.52
C LYS A 22 48.75 -0.98 44.17
N THR A 23 47.66 -1.18 43.42
CA THR A 23 46.48 -1.92 43.90
C THR A 23 46.87 -3.36 44.22
N ARG A 24 47.60 -4.05 43.32
CA ARG A 24 48.12 -5.41 43.56
C ARG A 24 49.05 -5.48 44.79
N PHE A 25 49.93 -4.50 44.96
CA PHE A 25 50.79 -4.41 46.14
C PHE A 25 50.00 -4.25 47.45
N ARG A 26 48.98 -3.40 47.46
CA ARG A 26 48.09 -3.20 48.62
C ARG A 26 47.21 -4.43 48.91
N LEU A 27 46.71 -5.11 47.89
CA LEU A 27 45.98 -6.38 48.04
C LEU A 27 46.84 -7.48 48.69
N ARG A 28 48.17 -7.43 48.50
CA ARG A 28 49.14 -8.31 49.16
C ARG A 28 49.57 -7.82 50.55
N ALA A 29 48.85 -6.86 51.14
CA ALA A 29 49.18 -6.23 52.42
C ALA A 29 50.61 -5.66 52.49
N GLY A 30 51.14 -5.19 51.35
CA GLY A 30 52.50 -4.66 51.26
C GLY A 30 53.60 -5.74 51.30
N ARG A 31 53.26 -7.02 51.17
CA ARG A 31 54.24 -8.11 51.07
C ARG A 31 54.88 -8.12 49.68
N GLY A 32 56.21 -7.93 49.63
CA GLY A 32 57.02 -7.95 48.42
C GLY A 32 57.62 -6.57 48.05
N ARG A 33 58.31 -6.50 46.91
CA ARG A 33 58.92 -5.25 46.41
C ARG A 33 57.83 -4.23 46.09
N CYS A 34 57.99 -3.01 46.62
CA CYS A 34 57.13 -1.89 46.23
C CYS A 34 57.29 -1.62 44.73
N PRO A 35 56.20 -1.51 43.94
CA PRO A 35 56.32 -1.44 42.49
C PRO A 35 56.97 -0.15 42.00
N CYS A 36 56.99 0.94 42.78
CA CYS A 36 57.42 2.25 42.31
C CYS A 36 58.60 2.88 43.07
N GLN A 37 59.02 2.31 44.19
CA GLN A 37 60.15 2.78 45.00
C GLN A 37 61.40 1.95 44.70
N SER A 38 62.58 2.56 44.79
CA SER A 38 63.84 1.82 44.62
C SER A 38 64.02 0.80 45.76
N PRO A 39 64.38 -0.47 45.47
CA PRO A 39 64.60 -1.50 46.50
C PRO A 39 65.85 -1.29 47.35
N SER A 40 66.80 -0.51 46.84
CA SER A 40 68.07 -0.22 47.52
C SER A 40 67.91 0.82 48.63
N ASP A 41 66.77 1.49 48.69
CA ASP A 41 66.54 2.63 49.58
C ASP A 41 65.79 2.21 50.86
N SER A 42 65.85 3.05 51.90
CA SER A 42 65.35 2.75 53.25
C SER A 42 63.84 2.48 53.35
N GLY A 43 63.06 2.79 52.30
CA GLY A 43 61.60 2.72 52.33
C GLY A 43 60.93 3.83 53.14
N ARG A 44 61.71 4.74 53.73
CA ARG A 44 61.23 5.86 54.53
C ARG A 44 60.80 7.04 53.67
N ALA A 45 59.82 7.78 54.18
CA ALA A 45 59.34 9.04 53.60
C ALA A 45 60.49 10.04 53.45
N MET A 46 60.50 10.78 52.33
CA MET A 46 61.48 11.80 51.93
C MET A 46 62.92 11.30 51.70
N GLU A 47 63.22 10.05 52.01
CA GLU A 47 64.53 9.41 51.74
C GLU A 47 64.49 8.56 50.47
N THR A 48 63.39 7.85 50.21
CA THR A 48 63.29 6.88 49.12
C THR A 48 63.05 7.51 47.74
N THR A 49 63.86 7.15 46.75
CA THR A 49 63.65 7.51 45.34
C THR A 49 62.47 6.78 44.71
N CYS A 50 61.85 7.41 43.70
CA CYS A 50 60.83 6.78 42.88
C CYS A 50 61.40 6.37 41.52
N GLU A 51 61.71 5.08 41.38
CA GLU A 51 62.26 4.47 40.15
C GLU A 51 61.35 4.74 38.94
N ALA A 52 60.02 4.71 39.15
CA ALA A 52 59.04 5.01 38.11
C ALA A 52 59.20 6.42 37.50
N SER A 53 59.62 7.40 38.30
CA SER A 53 59.80 8.79 37.84
C SER A 53 61.06 8.98 37.00
N LEU A 54 62.09 8.13 37.16
CA LEU A 54 63.36 8.22 36.43
C LEU A 54 63.20 7.94 34.93
N THR A 55 62.17 7.19 34.56
CA THR A 55 61.88 6.83 33.15
C THR A 55 61.26 7.98 32.34
N TRP A 56 60.95 9.10 32.97
CA TRP A 56 60.31 10.27 32.35
C TRP A 56 61.34 11.33 31.95
N HIS A 57 61.16 11.94 30.77
CA HIS A 57 62.06 13.00 30.27
C HIS A 57 62.12 14.21 31.23
N GLN A 58 60.99 14.55 31.86
CA GLN A 58 60.93 15.50 32.98
C GLN A 58 60.25 14.83 34.17
N GLN A 59 61.03 14.52 35.21
CA GLN A 59 60.55 13.83 36.41
C GLN A 59 59.39 14.57 37.10
N ASP A 60 59.37 15.92 37.04
CA ASP A 60 58.27 16.73 37.56
C ASP A 60 56.91 16.42 36.92
N ARG A 61 56.88 16.01 35.64
CA ARG A 61 55.63 15.66 34.96
C ARG A 61 55.00 14.40 35.53
N PHE A 62 55.81 13.49 36.07
CA PHE A 62 55.32 12.28 36.72
C PHE A 62 54.52 12.58 38.00
N ARG A 63 54.64 13.77 38.58
CA ARG A 63 53.76 14.26 39.68
C ARG A 63 52.28 14.33 39.28
N ARG A 64 51.98 14.41 37.97
CA ARG A 64 50.62 14.28 37.44
C ARG A 64 50.05 12.88 37.72
N LEU A 65 50.87 11.83 37.63
CA LEU A 65 50.49 10.46 37.98
C LEU A 65 50.56 10.20 39.48
N CYS A 66 51.64 10.62 40.15
CA CYS A 66 51.88 10.33 41.55
C CYS A 66 51.99 11.63 42.37
N PRO A 67 50.93 12.04 43.10
CA PRO A 67 50.97 13.24 43.95
C PRO A 67 51.91 13.12 45.16
N LEU A 68 52.35 11.91 45.49
CA LEU A 68 53.22 11.66 46.64
C LEU A 68 54.67 12.09 46.39
N LEU A 69 55.03 12.52 45.18
CA LEU A 69 56.37 13.01 44.91
C LEU A 69 56.51 14.49 45.31
N LYS A 70 57.44 14.72 46.25
CA LYS A 70 57.81 16.04 46.75
C LYS A 70 59.31 16.24 46.61
N ARG A 71 59.73 17.50 46.48
CA ARG A 71 61.16 17.84 46.52
C ARG A 71 61.64 17.84 47.97
N ASN A 72 62.78 17.24 48.23
CA ASN A 72 63.46 17.28 49.53
C ASN A 72 64.28 18.58 49.68
N ALA A 73 64.99 18.74 50.79
CA ALA A 73 65.82 19.91 51.07
C ALA A 73 66.97 20.11 50.05
N SER A 74 67.45 19.05 49.41
CA SER A 74 68.46 19.11 48.33
C SER A 74 67.86 19.35 46.94
N GLY A 75 66.53 19.51 46.83
CA GLY A 75 65.84 19.78 45.58
C GLY A 75 65.47 18.54 44.75
N GLU A 76 65.81 17.33 45.21
CA GLU A 76 65.54 16.06 44.53
C GLU A 76 64.11 15.55 44.80
N LEU A 77 63.50 14.88 43.82
CA LEU A 77 62.16 14.30 43.95
C LEU A 77 62.22 12.96 44.72
N ARG A 78 61.64 12.95 45.92
CA ARG A 78 61.57 11.79 46.80
C ARG A 78 60.11 11.44 47.12
N CYS A 79 59.85 10.18 47.48
CA CYS A 79 58.51 9.75 47.89
C CYS A 79 58.18 10.34 49.26
N SER A 80 57.10 11.12 49.39
CA SER A 80 56.72 11.78 50.65
C SER A 80 56.10 10.87 51.71
N VAL A 81 55.96 9.58 51.42
CA VAL A 81 55.34 8.60 52.33
C VAL A 81 56.21 7.35 52.44
N ASN A 82 56.03 6.62 53.54
CA ASN A 82 56.68 5.34 53.75
C ASN A 82 56.14 4.27 52.78
N THR A 83 56.90 3.20 52.57
CA THR A 83 56.48 2.05 51.73
C THR A 83 55.11 1.52 52.12
N ALA A 84 54.81 1.46 53.42
CA ALA A 84 53.54 0.98 53.96
C ALA A 84 52.34 1.83 53.50
N ASP A 85 52.55 3.12 53.24
CA ASP A 85 51.51 4.11 52.95
C ASP A 85 51.33 4.36 51.44
N VAL A 86 52.05 3.64 50.58
CA VAL A 86 51.93 3.74 49.12
C VAL A 86 50.56 3.24 48.68
N ARG A 87 49.73 4.15 48.13
CA ARG A 87 48.36 3.86 47.69
C ARG A 87 48.12 4.18 46.21
N PRO A 88 47.16 3.51 45.55
CA PRO A 88 46.70 3.89 44.21
C PRO A 88 45.91 5.21 44.23
N PHE A 89 45.86 5.86 43.07
CA PHE A 89 45.19 7.14 42.78
C PHE A 89 44.13 6.98 41.69
N TRP A 90 43.25 5.98 41.85
CA TRP A 90 42.17 5.73 40.90
C TRP A 90 41.28 6.96 40.68
N GLY A 91 41.06 7.80 41.70
CA GLY A 91 40.30 9.05 41.55
C GLY A 91 40.85 9.99 40.46
N ARG A 92 42.19 10.12 40.33
CA ARG A 92 42.79 10.93 39.25
C ARG A 92 42.66 10.26 37.89
N ALA A 93 42.82 8.93 37.83
CA ALA A 93 42.62 8.19 36.60
C ALA A 93 41.16 8.32 36.13
N PHE A 94 40.17 8.17 37.02
CA PHE A 94 38.77 8.37 36.72
C PHE A 94 38.45 9.81 36.30
N LEU A 95 39.04 10.82 36.93
CA LEU A 95 38.86 12.21 36.50
C LEU A 95 39.40 12.46 35.08
N ILE A 96 40.59 11.95 34.76
CA ILE A 96 41.20 12.17 33.43
C ILE A 96 40.46 11.36 32.36
N TYR A 97 40.28 10.05 32.57
CA TYR A 97 39.62 9.19 31.60
C TYR A 97 38.13 9.45 31.50
N GLY A 98 37.43 9.55 32.64
CA GLY A 98 36.01 9.87 32.69
C GLY A 98 35.72 11.27 32.17
N GLY A 99 36.55 12.27 32.52
CA GLY A 99 36.42 13.63 31.99
C GLY A 99 36.66 13.70 30.48
N THR A 100 37.68 13.02 29.97
CA THR A 100 37.95 12.96 28.52
C THR A 100 36.82 12.24 27.78
N PHE A 101 36.37 11.10 28.31
CA PHE A 101 35.25 10.35 27.75
C PHE A 101 33.96 11.18 27.73
N ALA A 102 33.63 11.85 28.84
CA ALA A 102 32.47 12.73 28.94
C ALA A 102 32.55 13.90 27.96
N ALA A 103 33.73 14.52 27.80
CA ALA A 103 33.93 15.60 26.83
C ALA A 103 33.76 15.13 25.38
N LEU A 104 34.33 13.97 25.02
CA LEU A 104 34.17 13.39 23.69
C LEU A 104 32.71 13.00 23.42
N TYR A 105 32.06 12.38 24.41
CA TYR A 105 30.65 12.01 24.33
C TYR A 105 29.74 13.23 24.13
N LEU A 106 29.97 14.30 24.92
CA LEU A 106 29.23 15.55 24.81
C LEU A 106 29.43 16.19 23.43
N THR A 107 30.67 16.24 22.95
CA THR A 107 31.00 16.83 21.64
C THR A 107 30.32 16.06 20.50
N ALA A 108 30.37 14.73 20.54
CA ALA A 108 29.76 13.88 19.52
C ALA A 108 28.23 14.00 19.52
N THR A 109 27.59 13.94 20.69
CA THR A 109 26.13 14.04 20.81
C THR A 109 25.62 15.43 20.42
N LEU A 110 26.34 16.49 20.78
CA LEU A 110 26.00 17.86 20.38
C LEU A 110 26.16 18.06 18.88
N GLY A 111 27.28 17.59 18.30
CA GLY A 111 27.51 17.65 16.85
C GLY A 111 26.43 16.91 16.07
N TYR A 112 26.08 15.69 16.49
CA TYR A 112 25.01 14.92 15.86
C TYR A 112 23.64 15.61 16.02
N PHE A 113 23.32 16.16 17.20
CA PHE A 113 22.10 16.95 17.42
C PHE A 113 22.00 18.15 16.49
N THR A 114 23.09 18.92 16.36
CA THR A 114 23.12 20.08 15.47
C THR A 114 22.90 19.69 14.01
N LEU A 115 23.52 18.59 13.55
CA LEU A 115 23.33 18.08 12.21
C LEU A 115 21.87 17.70 11.93
N GLN A 116 21.24 16.97 12.85
CA GLN A 116 19.83 16.58 12.71
C GLN A 116 18.89 17.79 12.66
N ARG A 117 19.17 18.81 13.47
CA ARG A 117 18.39 20.06 13.48
C ARG A 117 18.57 20.89 12.22
N VAL A 118 19.78 20.94 11.64
CA VAL A 118 20.04 21.61 10.36
C VAL A 118 19.29 20.94 9.20
N ILE A 119 19.18 19.60 9.22
CA ILE A 119 18.38 18.86 8.23
C ILE A 119 16.87 19.08 8.43
N GLY A 120 16.44 19.52 9.61
CA GLY A 120 15.04 19.76 9.95
C GLY A 120 14.34 18.57 10.62
N ILE A 121 15.09 17.59 11.14
CA ILE A 121 14.52 16.43 11.82
C ILE A 121 14.18 16.81 13.28
N PRO A 122 12.93 16.58 13.74
CA PRO A 122 12.46 17.05 15.05
C PRO A 122 12.91 16.12 16.18
N VAL A 123 14.19 16.17 16.55
CA VAL A 123 14.75 15.41 17.67
C VAL A 123 15.05 16.30 18.88
N SER A 124 14.87 15.75 20.08
CA SER A 124 15.31 16.34 21.36
C SER A 124 16.79 16.00 21.60
N TYR A 125 17.53 16.90 22.25
CA TYR A 125 18.92 16.63 22.64
C TYR A 125 19.01 15.39 23.55
N VAL A 126 18.07 15.23 24.49
CA VAL A 126 18.01 14.09 25.41
C VAL A 126 17.90 12.77 24.67
N THR A 127 17.16 12.74 23.56
CA THR A 127 17.01 11.53 22.72
C THR A 127 18.34 11.07 22.13
N ILE A 128 19.24 12.01 21.81
CA ILE A 128 20.55 11.72 21.21
C ILE A 128 21.58 11.41 22.29
N ALA A 129 21.58 12.18 23.37
CA ALA A 129 22.50 12.06 24.49
C ALA A 129 22.21 10.87 25.42
N TYR A 130 21.15 10.09 25.16
CA TYR A 130 20.80 8.93 25.99
C TYR A 130 20.53 7.69 25.12
N PRO A 131 21.43 6.67 25.14
CA PRO A 131 21.33 5.50 24.26
C PRO A 131 20.00 4.73 24.31
N PRO A 132 19.35 4.55 25.47
CA PRO A 132 18.04 3.89 25.52
C PRO A 132 16.92 4.62 24.74
N HIS A 133 17.11 5.88 24.34
CA HIS A 133 16.15 6.62 23.51
C HIS A 133 16.49 6.62 22.02
N TRP A 134 17.60 6.03 21.59
CA TRP A 134 18.00 6.00 20.18
C TRP A 134 16.95 5.41 19.22
N PRO A 135 16.13 4.40 19.58
CA PRO A 135 15.05 3.94 18.70
C PRO A 135 14.05 5.05 18.31
N ARG A 136 13.90 6.09 19.15
CA ARG A 136 13.02 7.24 18.84
C ARG A 136 13.60 8.17 17.76
N ILE A 137 14.90 8.09 17.49
CA ILE A 137 15.55 8.84 16.41
C ILE A 137 15.03 8.35 15.06
N ASP A 138 14.94 7.03 14.88
CA ASP A 138 14.46 6.45 13.63
C ASP A 138 12.97 6.76 13.40
N LEU A 139 12.15 6.75 14.45
CA LEU A 139 10.76 7.23 14.39
C LEU A 139 10.66 8.69 13.94
N ALA A 140 11.46 9.59 14.53
CA ALA A 140 11.48 11.00 14.15
C ALA A 140 11.96 11.21 12.70
N ARG A 141 12.94 10.42 12.25
CA ARG A 141 13.42 10.43 10.86
C ARG A 141 12.36 9.90 9.90
N SER A 142 11.66 8.82 10.25
CA SER A 142 10.56 8.28 9.44
C SER A 142 9.46 9.33 9.23
N GLN A 143 9.04 10.01 10.30
CA GLN A 143 8.05 11.10 10.21
C GLN A 143 8.52 12.24 9.29
N TYR A 144 9.79 12.65 9.39
CA TYR A 144 10.36 13.66 8.52
C TYR A 144 10.32 13.24 7.04
N PHE A 145 10.72 12.01 6.72
CA PHE A 145 10.69 11.52 5.35
C PHE A 145 9.27 11.33 4.81
N SER A 146 8.31 10.91 5.65
CA SER A 146 6.89 10.86 5.27
C SER A 146 6.34 12.25 4.93
N GLN A 147 6.64 13.26 5.73
CA GLN A 147 6.23 14.65 5.43
C GLN A 147 6.91 15.19 4.17
N ARG A 148 8.19 14.85 3.95
CA ARG A 148 8.91 15.22 2.73
C ARG A 148 8.26 14.56 1.51
N ALA A 149 7.84 13.31 1.62
CA ALA A 149 7.11 12.63 0.56
C ALA A 149 5.78 13.32 0.24
N ASP A 150 5.02 13.73 1.25
CA ASP A 150 3.76 14.45 1.05
C ASP A 150 3.95 15.77 0.30
N ARG A 151 4.99 16.52 0.63
CA ARG A 151 5.35 17.75 -0.11
C ARG A 151 5.78 17.44 -1.55
N ALA A 152 6.55 16.37 -1.76
CA ALA A 152 6.98 15.95 -3.09
C ALA A 152 5.78 15.51 -3.96
N LEU A 153 4.83 14.76 -3.39
CA LEU A 153 3.59 14.38 -4.06
C LEU A 153 2.75 15.61 -4.43
N ALA A 154 2.58 16.56 -3.51
CA ALA A 154 1.89 17.82 -3.78
C ALA A 154 2.58 18.64 -4.89
N ALA A 155 3.91 18.56 -4.99
CA ALA A 155 4.70 19.18 -6.05
C ALA A 155 4.71 18.37 -7.38
N GLY A 156 4.13 17.17 -7.41
CA GLY A 156 4.15 16.27 -8.57
C GLY A 156 5.51 15.56 -8.80
N GLN A 157 6.40 15.57 -7.81
CA GLN A 157 7.72 14.96 -7.85
C GLN A 157 7.67 13.50 -7.35
N ILE A 158 7.09 12.61 -8.17
CA ILE A 158 6.82 11.21 -7.78
C ILE A 158 8.10 10.46 -7.38
N GLY A 159 9.21 10.63 -8.11
CA GLY A 159 10.46 9.93 -7.79
C GLY A 159 11.09 10.34 -6.45
N ASP A 160 10.90 11.60 -6.03
CA ASP A 160 11.38 12.05 -4.72
C ASP A 160 10.45 11.61 -3.59
N ALA A 161 9.15 11.54 -3.86
CA ALA A 161 8.17 10.94 -2.95
C ALA A 161 8.45 9.46 -2.71
N GLU A 162 8.70 8.70 -3.79
CA GLU A 162 9.04 7.28 -3.74
C GLU A 162 10.27 7.05 -2.86
N LYS A 163 11.41 7.70 -3.16
CA LYS A 163 12.64 7.59 -2.37
C LYS A 163 12.42 7.93 -0.90
N SER A 164 11.66 8.99 -0.63
CA SER A 164 11.37 9.43 0.73
C SER A 164 10.51 8.40 1.48
N LEU A 165 9.50 7.83 0.84
CA LEU A 165 8.66 6.79 1.44
C LEU A 165 9.41 5.47 1.65
N THR A 166 10.30 5.08 0.73
CA THR A 166 11.17 3.91 0.92
C THR A 166 12.04 4.07 2.16
N LEU A 167 12.64 5.26 2.36
CA LEU A 167 13.42 5.56 3.56
C LEU A 167 12.55 5.58 4.83
N ALA A 168 11.36 6.18 4.75
CA ALA A 168 10.44 6.24 5.88
C ALA A 168 10.00 4.83 6.34
N TYR A 169 9.69 3.95 5.38
CA TYR A 169 9.30 2.58 5.63
C TYR A 169 10.46 1.69 6.12
N ALA A 170 11.68 1.91 5.61
CA ALA A 170 12.86 1.20 6.11
C ALA A 170 13.21 1.57 7.56
N LEU A 171 12.95 2.82 7.96
CA LEU A 171 13.19 3.31 9.32
C LEU A 171 12.09 2.90 10.31
N ASP A 172 10.84 2.90 9.87
CA ASP A 172 9.68 2.50 10.68
C ASP A 172 8.68 1.71 9.84
N PRO A 173 8.82 0.37 9.78
CA PRO A 173 7.88 -0.47 9.06
C PRO A 173 6.45 -0.43 9.61
N ALA A 174 6.28 -0.03 10.89
CA ALA A 174 4.96 0.06 11.53
C ALA A 174 4.20 1.35 11.17
N ASN A 175 4.82 2.26 10.40
CA ASN A 175 4.17 3.48 9.93
C ASN A 175 3.17 3.18 8.80
N TYR A 176 1.95 2.79 9.19
CA TYR A 176 0.88 2.39 8.27
C TYR A 176 0.63 3.39 7.12
N PRO A 177 0.42 4.70 7.37
CA PRO A 177 0.17 5.66 6.28
C PRO A 177 1.32 5.74 5.26
N ALA A 178 2.58 5.66 5.72
CA ALA A 178 3.73 5.71 4.83
C ALA A 178 3.84 4.43 3.99
N ALA A 179 3.65 3.27 4.61
CA ALA A 179 3.66 1.98 3.94
C ALA A 179 2.54 1.86 2.89
N LEU A 180 1.32 2.30 3.22
CA LEU A 180 0.20 2.28 2.29
C LEU A 180 0.45 3.18 1.07
N LYS A 181 0.94 4.41 1.29
CA LYS A 181 1.31 5.33 0.19
C LYS A 181 2.42 4.74 -0.69
N LEU A 182 3.41 4.10 -0.07
CA LEU A 182 4.49 3.43 -0.81
C LEU A 182 3.95 2.29 -1.68
N ALA A 183 3.05 1.45 -1.14
CA ALA A 183 2.42 0.37 -1.89
C ALA A 183 1.65 0.90 -3.10
N LEU A 184 0.84 1.96 -2.92
CA LEU A 184 0.12 2.61 -4.01
C LEU A 184 1.05 3.14 -5.11
N LEU A 185 2.18 3.77 -4.75
CA LEU A 185 3.16 4.24 -5.75
C LEU A 185 3.86 3.08 -6.48
N TYR A 186 4.18 2.01 -5.76
CA TYR A 186 4.83 0.83 -6.34
C TYR A 186 3.90 0.01 -7.24
N GLN A 187 2.59 0.21 -7.18
CA GLN A 187 1.63 -0.59 -7.94
C GLN A 187 1.95 -0.69 -9.44
N HIS A 188 2.43 0.40 -10.04
CA HIS A 188 2.75 0.45 -11.48
C HIS A 188 4.19 0.07 -11.78
N ALA A 189 5.15 0.56 -10.99
CA ALA A 189 6.57 0.35 -11.25
C ALA A 189 7.08 -1.01 -10.76
N GLN A 190 6.59 -1.48 -9.61
CA GLN A 190 7.11 -2.62 -8.87
C GLN A 190 5.96 -3.44 -8.24
N PRO A 191 5.10 -4.08 -9.05
CA PRO A 191 3.85 -4.70 -8.61
C PRO A 191 4.04 -5.75 -7.50
N THR A 192 5.05 -6.61 -7.63
CA THR A 192 5.35 -7.65 -6.63
C THR A 192 5.75 -7.06 -5.28
N LEU A 193 6.49 -5.94 -5.26
CA LEU A 193 6.87 -5.27 -4.03
C LEU A 193 5.68 -4.57 -3.38
N SER A 194 4.80 -3.96 -4.19
CA SER A 194 3.52 -3.45 -3.72
C SER A 194 2.69 -4.55 -3.05
N ASP A 195 2.55 -5.72 -3.67
CA ASP A 195 1.77 -6.84 -3.14
C ASP A 195 2.35 -7.36 -1.81
N ASN A 196 3.68 -7.45 -1.71
CA ASN A 196 4.35 -7.82 -0.47
C ASN A 196 4.11 -6.80 0.66
N ILE A 197 4.10 -5.50 0.34
CA ILE A 197 3.78 -4.46 1.34
C ILE A 197 2.32 -4.58 1.78
N TYR A 198 1.37 -4.78 0.85
CA TYR A 198 -0.04 -4.97 1.21
C TYR A 198 -0.28 -6.21 2.08
N ALA A 199 0.32 -7.35 1.70
CA ALA A 199 0.23 -8.59 2.48
C ALA A 199 0.75 -8.38 3.92
N ARG A 200 1.87 -7.66 4.05
CA ARG A 200 2.45 -7.32 5.36
C ARG A 200 1.56 -6.37 6.15
N LEU A 201 1.00 -5.35 5.51
CA LEU A 201 0.07 -4.40 6.14
C LEU A 201 -1.17 -5.09 6.71
N LEU A 202 -1.74 -6.07 5.99
CA LEU A 202 -2.88 -6.87 6.47
C LEU A 202 -2.55 -7.71 7.72
N HIS A 203 -1.29 -8.13 7.84
CA HIS A 203 -0.81 -8.89 8.98
C HIS A 203 -0.50 -7.98 10.19
N GLU A 204 0.28 -6.93 9.98
CA GLU A 204 0.79 -6.04 11.05
C GLU A 204 -0.25 -5.05 11.57
N HIS A 205 -1.24 -4.68 10.76
CA HIS A 205 -2.28 -3.70 11.12
C HIS A 205 -3.69 -4.28 11.01
N PRO A 206 -4.11 -5.20 11.91
CA PRO A 206 -5.40 -5.86 11.84
C PRO A 206 -6.59 -4.88 11.86
N ALA A 207 -6.47 -3.77 12.58
CA ALA A 207 -7.49 -2.72 12.66
C ALA A 207 -7.71 -1.98 11.32
N GLN A 208 -6.71 -1.97 10.43
CA GLN A 208 -6.77 -1.30 9.12
C GLN A 208 -7.00 -2.30 7.97
N ARG A 209 -7.37 -3.54 8.27
CA ARG A 209 -7.58 -4.59 7.27
C ARG A 209 -8.58 -4.21 6.18
N PRO A 210 -9.79 -3.67 6.48
CA PRO A 210 -10.76 -3.35 5.44
C PRO A 210 -10.21 -2.33 4.43
N VAL A 211 -9.63 -1.24 4.92
CA VAL A 211 -9.04 -0.18 4.09
C VAL A 211 -7.91 -0.73 3.21
N THR A 212 -7.02 -1.52 3.81
CA THR A 212 -5.88 -2.11 3.10
C THR A 212 -6.32 -3.13 2.07
N ALA A 213 -7.29 -3.99 2.40
CA ALA A 213 -7.82 -5.00 1.50
C ALA A 213 -8.54 -4.34 0.32
N THR A 214 -9.34 -3.30 0.54
CA THR A 214 -10.00 -2.57 -0.53
C THR A 214 -9.00 -1.87 -1.45
N ALA A 215 -7.98 -1.21 -0.89
CA ALA A 215 -6.91 -0.58 -1.68
C ALA A 215 -6.13 -1.61 -2.50
N TRP A 216 -5.77 -2.75 -1.89
CA TRP A 216 -5.08 -3.82 -2.60
C TRP A 216 -5.97 -4.44 -3.68
N PHE A 217 -7.25 -4.70 -3.39
CA PHE A 217 -8.21 -5.22 -4.37
C PHE A 217 -8.34 -4.30 -5.59
N GLN A 218 -8.51 -3.00 -5.38
CA GLN A 218 -8.53 -2.02 -6.49
C GLN A 218 -7.22 -2.09 -7.28
N ALA A 219 -6.08 -2.20 -6.59
CA ALA A 219 -4.80 -2.28 -7.23
C ALA A 219 -4.63 -3.53 -8.12
N LEU A 220 -5.10 -4.68 -7.63
CA LEU A 220 -5.11 -5.96 -8.36
C LEU A 220 -6.07 -5.92 -9.54
N LEU A 221 -7.24 -5.30 -9.38
CA LEU A 221 -8.26 -5.19 -10.42
C LEU A 221 -7.73 -4.42 -11.64
N LEU A 222 -6.99 -3.33 -11.43
CA LEU A 222 -6.39 -2.55 -12.51
C LEU A 222 -5.35 -3.32 -13.34
N ARG A 223 -4.80 -4.40 -12.78
CA ARG A 223 -3.83 -5.29 -13.45
C ARG A 223 -4.46 -6.60 -13.93
N ALA A 224 -5.77 -6.78 -13.75
CA ALA A 224 -6.49 -8.03 -14.00
C ALA A 224 -5.85 -9.27 -13.30
N ASP A 225 -5.26 -9.09 -12.12
CA ASP A 225 -4.61 -10.18 -11.38
C ASP A 225 -5.63 -11.00 -10.57
N TYR A 226 -6.43 -11.80 -11.27
CA TYR A 226 -7.47 -12.63 -10.67
C TYR A 226 -6.92 -13.69 -9.72
N ALA A 227 -5.71 -14.19 -9.97
CA ALA A 227 -5.08 -15.23 -9.16
C ALA A 227 -4.83 -14.75 -7.73
N THR A 228 -4.47 -13.47 -7.55
CA THR A 228 -4.27 -12.86 -6.23
C THR A 228 -5.59 -12.35 -5.62
N ILE A 229 -6.57 -11.94 -6.45
CA ILE A 229 -7.88 -11.48 -5.96
C ILE A 229 -8.65 -12.61 -5.26
N ILE A 230 -8.64 -13.82 -5.79
CA ILE A 230 -9.37 -14.97 -5.24
C ILE A 230 -9.01 -15.25 -3.76
N PRO A 231 -7.74 -15.47 -3.39
CA PRO A 231 -7.37 -15.69 -1.99
C PRO A 231 -7.63 -14.44 -1.13
N LEU A 232 -7.38 -13.23 -1.64
CA LEU A 232 -7.65 -11.98 -0.91
C LEU A 232 -9.13 -11.85 -0.54
N ALA A 233 -10.03 -12.02 -1.51
CA ALA A 233 -11.48 -11.94 -1.28
C ALA A 233 -11.98 -13.06 -0.36
N THR A 234 -11.42 -14.28 -0.49
CA THR A 234 -11.73 -15.41 0.40
C THR A 234 -11.37 -15.10 1.86
N THR A 235 -10.17 -14.55 2.10
CA THR A 235 -9.76 -14.12 3.46
C THR A 235 -10.56 -12.92 3.95
N ALA A 236 -10.93 -11.99 3.07
CA ALA A 236 -11.73 -10.83 3.45
C ALA A 236 -13.17 -11.23 3.85
N LEU A 237 -13.77 -12.20 3.17
CA LEU A 237 -15.10 -12.73 3.50
C LEU A 237 -15.19 -13.35 4.91
N SER A 238 -14.12 -13.97 5.38
CA SER A 238 -14.07 -14.53 6.75
C SER A 238 -13.76 -13.49 7.82
N ALA A 239 -13.11 -12.39 7.45
CA ALA A 239 -12.68 -11.34 8.38
C ALA A 239 -13.65 -10.14 8.48
N ASP A 240 -14.42 -9.85 7.43
CA ASP A 240 -15.29 -8.67 7.31
C ASP A 240 -16.70 -9.04 6.81
N SER A 241 -17.57 -9.39 7.74
CA SER A 241 -18.98 -9.69 7.45
C SER A 241 -19.80 -8.46 7.05
N ALA A 242 -19.35 -7.24 7.38
CA ALA A 242 -20.08 -6.02 7.06
C ALA A 242 -20.09 -5.72 5.55
N HIS A 243 -19.03 -6.13 4.84
CA HIS A 243 -18.89 -5.96 3.40
C HIS A 243 -19.00 -7.27 2.62
N GLU A 244 -19.70 -8.28 3.16
CA GLU A 244 -19.85 -9.59 2.52
C GLU A 244 -20.27 -9.46 1.05
N ALA A 245 -21.29 -8.64 0.77
CA ALA A 245 -21.80 -8.43 -0.59
C ALA A 245 -20.73 -7.96 -1.60
N ALA A 246 -19.88 -7.01 -1.21
CA ALA A 246 -18.83 -6.48 -2.08
C ALA A 246 -17.75 -7.52 -2.33
N TRP A 247 -17.34 -8.28 -1.30
CA TRP A 247 -16.35 -9.32 -1.43
C TRP A 247 -16.86 -10.55 -2.19
N THR A 248 -18.14 -10.91 -2.04
CA THR A 248 -18.78 -11.96 -2.84
C THR A 248 -18.81 -11.58 -4.32
N ASN A 249 -19.13 -10.32 -4.63
CA ASN A 249 -19.08 -9.81 -6.02
C ASN A 249 -17.65 -9.86 -6.59
N ALA A 250 -16.66 -9.35 -5.83
CA ALA A 250 -15.26 -9.37 -6.24
C ALA A 250 -14.74 -10.80 -6.49
N LEU A 251 -15.09 -11.74 -5.60
CA LEU A 251 -14.73 -13.15 -5.73
C LEU A 251 -15.38 -13.78 -6.96
N LEU A 252 -16.68 -13.57 -7.17
CA LEU A 252 -17.38 -14.09 -8.34
C LEU A 252 -16.82 -13.52 -9.65
N PHE A 253 -16.53 -12.21 -9.67
CA PHE A 253 -15.91 -11.57 -10.82
C PHE A 253 -14.59 -12.27 -11.18
N ALA A 254 -13.67 -12.42 -10.22
CA ALA A 254 -12.40 -13.10 -10.45
C ALA A 254 -12.57 -14.59 -10.84
N LEU A 255 -13.53 -15.30 -10.23
CA LEU A 255 -13.76 -16.72 -10.52
C LEU A 255 -14.36 -16.98 -11.90
N ARG A 256 -15.08 -16.02 -12.49
CA ARG A 256 -15.58 -16.11 -13.87
C ARG A 256 -14.44 -16.17 -14.88
N HIS A 257 -13.31 -15.55 -14.57
CA HIS A 257 -12.08 -15.60 -15.36
C HIS A 257 -11.16 -16.77 -14.99
N ALA A 258 -11.51 -17.53 -13.94
CA ALA A 258 -10.77 -18.69 -13.47
C ALA A 258 -11.32 -20.02 -14.02
N SER A 259 -10.59 -21.11 -13.79
CA SER A 259 -11.03 -22.45 -14.20
C SER A 259 -12.24 -22.94 -13.39
N PRO A 260 -13.18 -23.71 -13.99
CA PRO A 260 -14.34 -24.25 -13.28
C PRO A 260 -13.97 -25.12 -12.06
N VAL A 261 -12.80 -25.76 -12.09
CA VAL A 261 -12.27 -26.58 -10.97
C VAL A 261 -11.99 -25.74 -9.73
N GLN A 262 -11.46 -24.52 -9.90
CA GLN A 262 -11.21 -23.63 -8.76
C GLN A 262 -12.53 -23.15 -8.12
N LEU A 263 -13.55 -22.89 -8.94
CA LEU A 263 -14.88 -22.53 -8.48
C LEU A 263 -15.52 -23.66 -7.67
N GLU A 264 -15.46 -24.90 -8.15
CA GLU A 264 -15.96 -26.08 -7.43
C GLU A 264 -15.25 -26.28 -6.09
N LYS A 265 -13.92 -26.14 -6.07
CA LYS A 265 -13.13 -26.25 -4.84
C LYS A 265 -13.56 -25.23 -3.78
N LEU A 266 -13.80 -23.98 -4.19
CA LEU A 266 -14.22 -22.92 -3.26
C LEU A 266 -15.68 -23.03 -2.84
N ALA A 267 -16.57 -23.51 -3.72
CA ALA A 267 -17.96 -23.80 -3.36
C ALA A 267 -18.04 -24.85 -2.23
N ASN A 268 -17.08 -25.79 -2.20
CA ASN A 268 -16.95 -26.82 -1.17
C ASN A 268 -16.07 -26.43 0.03
N ASN A 269 -15.45 -25.23 0.03
CA ASN A 269 -14.56 -24.82 1.12
C ASN A 269 -15.35 -24.27 2.32
N HIS A 270 -15.27 -24.93 3.47
CA HIS A 270 -15.96 -24.53 4.71
C HIS A 270 -15.50 -23.19 5.31
N GLU A 271 -14.34 -22.66 4.92
CA GLU A 271 -13.87 -21.33 5.35
C GLU A 271 -14.71 -20.19 4.75
N VAL A 272 -15.42 -20.45 3.66
CA VAL A 272 -16.27 -19.47 2.97
C VAL A 272 -17.66 -19.41 3.64
N PRO A 273 -18.23 -18.20 3.88
CA PRO A 273 -19.56 -18.06 4.45
C PRO A 273 -20.63 -18.88 3.69
N PRO A 274 -21.59 -19.50 4.40
CA PRO A 274 -22.56 -20.43 3.80
C PRO A 274 -23.39 -19.79 2.68
N ALA A 275 -23.77 -18.51 2.81
CA ALA A 275 -24.51 -17.81 1.77
C ALA A 275 -23.67 -17.59 0.51
N THR A 276 -22.40 -17.21 0.67
CA THR A 276 -21.46 -17.12 -0.45
C THR A 276 -21.22 -18.49 -1.10
N ARG A 277 -21.08 -19.57 -0.32
CA ARG A 277 -20.95 -20.95 -0.87
C ARG A 277 -22.14 -21.33 -1.74
N ALA A 278 -23.36 -21.07 -1.28
CA ALA A 278 -24.57 -21.32 -2.07
C ALA A 278 -24.57 -20.56 -3.40
N ILE A 279 -24.13 -19.29 -3.39
CA ILE A 279 -23.96 -18.48 -4.60
C ILE A 279 -22.90 -19.08 -5.53
N LEU A 280 -21.75 -19.51 -5.00
CA LEU A 280 -20.69 -20.15 -5.79
C LEU A 280 -21.16 -21.48 -6.41
N SER A 281 -21.95 -22.29 -5.69
CA SER A 281 -22.56 -23.50 -6.22
C SER A 281 -23.52 -23.19 -7.38
N LEU A 282 -24.32 -22.13 -7.27
CA LEU A 282 -25.20 -21.68 -8.35
C LEU A 282 -24.40 -21.19 -9.56
N GLU A 283 -23.28 -20.48 -9.35
CA GLU A 283 -22.41 -20.03 -10.45
C GLU A 283 -21.76 -21.24 -11.13
N PHE A 284 -21.37 -22.26 -10.36
CA PHE A 284 -20.85 -23.51 -10.92
C PHE A 284 -21.89 -24.21 -11.78
N THR A 285 -23.12 -24.36 -11.30
CA THR A 285 -24.26 -24.88 -12.10
C THR A 285 -24.46 -24.03 -13.36
N ALA A 286 -24.43 -22.70 -13.24
CA ALA A 286 -24.66 -21.80 -14.36
C ALA A 286 -23.53 -21.76 -15.40
N ARG A 287 -22.34 -22.29 -15.08
CA ARG A 287 -21.22 -22.43 -16.03
C ARG A 287 -21.11 -23.82 -16.65
N THR A 288 -21.58 -24.86 -15.94
CA THR A 288 -21.37 -26.26 -16.35
C THR A 288 -22.61 -26.91 -16.93
N GLN A 289 -23.81 -26.46 -16.53
CA GLN A 289 -25.07 -27.05 -16.96
C GLN A 289 -25.72 -26.25 -18.10
N PRO A 290 -26.67 -26.86 -18.84
CA PRO A 290 -27.46 -26.16 -19.85
C PRO A 290 -28.19 -24.93 -19.26
N PRO A 291 -28.37 -23.85 -20.04
CA PRO A 291 -28.97 -22.60 -19.57
C PRO A 291 -30.32 -22.78 -18.88
N ASP A 292 -31.20 -23.66 -19.37
CA ASP A 292 -32.52 -23.90 -18.77
C ASP A 292 -32.46 -24.58 -17.38
N THR A 293 -31.46 -25.42 -17.15
CA THR A 293 -31.24 -26.04 -15.83
C THR A 293 -30.69 -24.99 -14.87
N ALA A 294 -29.76 -24.16 -15.32
CA ALA A 294 -29.24 -23.04 -14.55
C ALA A 294 -30.34 -22.03 -14.20
N ARG A 295 -31.22 -21.72 -15.15
CA ARG A 295 -32.40 -20.86 -14.96
C ARG A 295 -33.30 -21.38 -13.84
N ARG A 296 -33.70 -22.66 -13.89
CA ARG A 296 -34.54 -23.26 -12.84
C ARG A 296 -33.89 -23.19 -11.47
N ALA A 297 -32.61 -23.56 -11.38
CA ALA A 297 -31.85 -23.47 -10.13
C ALA A 297 -31.82 -22.03 -9.58
N LEU A 298 -31.65 -21.02 -10.43
CA LEU A 298 -31.65 -19.61 -10.01
C LEU A 298 -33.03 -19.11 -9.56
N LEU A 299 -34.12 -19.57 -10.20
CA LEU A 299 -35.48 -19.17 -9.85
C LEU A 299 -35.96 -19.82 -8.54
N GLU A 300 -35.57 -21.06 -8.29
CA GLU A 300 -35.96 -21.84 -7.10
C GLU A 300 -35.08 -21.54 -5.88
N ALA A 301 -33.84 -21.06 -6.10
CA ALA A 301 -32.90 -20.81 -5.01
C ALA A 301 -33.36 -19.68 -4.08
N SER A 302 -33.21 -19.94 -2.78
CA SER A 302 -33.36 -18.97 -1.71
C SER A 302 -32.08 -18.95 -0.88
N VAL A 303 -31.37 -17.83 -0.89
CA VAL A 303 -30.13 -17.64 -0.16
C VAL A 303 -30.25 -16.39 0.69
N ALA A 304 -29.97 -16.53 2.00
CA ALA A 304 -29.99 -15.41 2.94
C ALA A 304 -28.72 -14.53 2.77
N SER A 305 -28.69 -13.70 1.72
CA SER A 305 -27.64 -12.71 1.49
C SER A 305 -28.21 -11.45 0.84
N GLN A 306 -27.72 -10.28 1.24
CA GLN A 306 -28.08 -8.98 0.64
C GLN A 306 -27.67 -8.90 -0.84
N TYR A 307 -26.64 -9.66 -1.24
CA TYR A 307 -26.13 -9.69 -2.60
C TYR A 307 -26.87 -10.67 -3.52
N PHE A 308 -27.60 -11.63 -2.95
CA PHE A 308 -28.17 -12.74 -3.73
C PHE A 308 -29.16 -12.26 -4.80
N ASP A 309 -30.01 -11.28 -4.49
CA ASP A 309 -30.96 -10.73 -5.46
C ASP A 309 -30.25 -10.12 -6.68
N TYR A 310 -29.19 -9.35 -6.44
CA TYR A 310 -28.38 -8.76 -7.50
C TYR A 310 -27.72 -9.84 -8.36
N TYR A 311 -27.07 -10.81 -7.71
CA TYR A 311 -26.42 -11.94 -8.39
C TYR A 311 -27.41 -12.73 -9.26
N ARG A 312 -28.56 -13.10 -8.69
CA ARG A 312 -29.60 -13.88 -9.36
C ARG A 312 -30.09 -13.18 -10.62
N LEU A 313 -30.41 -11.89 -10.52
CA LEU A 313 -30.89 -11.10 -11.65
C LEU A 313 -29.81 -10.92 -12.73
N SER A 314 -28.61 -10.50 -12.34
CA SER A 314 -27.49 -10.32 -13.26
C SER A 314 -27.17 -11.63 -14.00
N ARG A 315 -27.19 -12.77 -13.31
CA ARG A 315 -26.91 -14.07 -13.92
C ARG A 315 -28.03 -14.51 -14.87
N LEU A 316 -29.30 -14.31 -14.53
CA LEU A 316 -30.42 -14.58 -15.44
C LEU A 316 -30.31 -13.76 -16.73
N ILE A 317 -29.93 -12.48 -16.62
CA ILE A 317 -29.70 -11.60 -17.76
C ILE A 317 -28.55 -12.11 -18.64
N THR A 318 -27.42 -12.47 -18.02
CA THR A 318 -26.24 -13.02 -18.75
C THR A 318 -26.57 -14.33 -19.47
N LEU A 319 -27.46 -15.16 -18.92
CA LEU A 319 -27.93 -16.40 -19.54
C LEU A 319 -28.98 -16.19 -20.64
N GLY A 320 -29.41 -14.94 -20.90
CA GLY A 320 -30.41 -14.60 -21.92
C GLY A 320 -31.86 -14.59 -21.44
N PHE A 321 -32.12 -14.87 -20.16
CA PHE A 321 -33.47 -14.92 -19.58
C PHE A 321 -33.91 -13.57 -19.01
N GLY A 322 -33.82 -12.52 -19.84
CA GLY A 322 -34.12 -11.14 -19.43
C GLY A 322 -35.59 -10.93 -18.99
N SER A 323 -36.54 -11.70 -19.53
CA SER A 323 -37.96 -11.59 -19.18
C SER A 323 -38.22 -11.99 -17.72
N ASP A 324 -37.65 -13.10 -17.28
CA ASP A 324 -37.75 -13.56 -15.89
C ASP A 324 -37.04 -12.59 -14.94
N ALA A 325 -35.87 -12.10 -15.34
CA ALA A 325 -35.15 -11.09 -14.57
C ALA A 325 -36.00 -9.81 -14.39
N ARG A 326 -36.67 -9.32 -15.44
CA ARG A 326 -37.57 -8.17 -15.33
C ARG A 326 -38.79 -8.43 -14.44
N ALA A 327 -39.34 -9.65 -14.47
CA ALA A 327 -40.45 -10.03 -13.60
C ALA A 327 -40.01 -10.02 -12.12
N LEU A 328 -38.88 -10.64 -11.80
CA LEU A 328 -38.30 -10.66 -10.46
C LEU A 328 -37.86 -9.28 -9.95
N LEU A 329 -37.35 -8.42 -10.84
CA LEU A 329 -36.91 -7.07 -10.49
C LEU A 329 -38.03 -6.23 -9.86
N ARG A 330 -39.30 -6.47 -10.26
CA ARG A 330 -40.47 -5.78 -9.70
C ARG A 330 -40.78 -6.21 -8.26
N THR A 331 -40.36 -7.41 -7.87
CA THR A 331 -40.72 -8.03 -6.59
C THR A 331 -39.56 -8.09 -5.59
N SER A 332 -38.32 -7.84 -6.00
CA SER A 332 -37.13 -7.87 -5.11
C SER A 332 -37.01 -6.59 -4.28
N PRO A 333 -37.29 -6.58 -2.96
CA PRO A 333 -37.24 -5.36 -2.16
C PRO A 333 -35.80 -4.92 -1.81
N GLY A 334 -34.82 -5.83 -1.84
CA GLY A 334 -33.46 -5.60 -1.31
C GLY A 334 -32.51 -4.76 -2.16
N LEU A 335 -32.86 -4.40 -3.39
CA LEU A 335 -31.93 -3.74 -4.32
C LEU A 335 -31.90 -2.21 -4.16
N SER A 336 -30.74 -1.60 -4.34
CA SER A 336 -30.67 -0.14 -4.39
C SER A 336 -31.37 0.40 -5.66
N ALA A 337 -31.80 1.67 -5.65
CA ALA A 337 -32.38 2.29 -6.84
C ALA A 337 -31.39 2.31 -8.03
N ARG A 338 -30.10 2.44 -7.74
CA ARG A 338 -29.01 2.35 -8.72
C ARG A 338 -28.94 0.97 -9.37
N ASP A 339 -28.88 -0.09 -8.56
CA ASP A 339 -28.80 -1.46 -9.07
C ASP A 339 -30.03 -1.84 -9.89
N ARG A 340 -31.22 -1.41 -9.45
CA ARG A 340 -32.46 -1.65 -10.20
C ARG A 340 -32.42 -0.99 -11.57
N ALA A 341 -31.94 0.25 -11.65
CA ALA A 341 -31.81 0.96 -12.92
C ALA A 341 -30.82 0.25 -13.85
N ALA A 342 -29.64 -0.11 -13.34
CA ALA A 342 -28.61 -0.81 -14.11
C ALA A 342 -29.12 -2.17 -14.65
N LEU A 343 -29.69 -3.02 -13.78
CA LEU A 343 -30.23 -4.32 -14.16
C LEU A 343 -31.44 -4.20 -15.11
N SER A 344 -32.28 -3.16 -14.97
CA SER A 344 -33.39 -2.91 -15.90
C SER A 344 -32.87 -2.59 -17.30
N LEU A 345 -31.87 -1.71 -17.43
CA LEU A 345 -31.27 -1.36 -18.71
C LEU A 345 -30.63 -2.59 -19.37
N GLU A 346 -29.86 -3.37 -18.61
CA GLU A 346 -29.20 -4.59 -19.09
C GLU A 346 -30.21 -5.65 -19.57
N ALA A 347 -31.23 -5.95 -18.75
CA ALA A 347 -32.27 -6.90 -19.12
C ALA A 347 -33.02 -6.49 -20.40
N THR A 348 -33.26 -5.19 -20.58
CA THR A 348 -33.96 -4.65 -21.75
C THR A 348 -33.10 -4.70 -23.01
N ALA A 349 -31.80 -4.44 -22.87
CA ALA A 349 -30.85 -4.57 -23.97
C ALA A 349 -30.72 -6.03 -24.44
N VAL A 350 -30.63 -6.99 -23.51
CA VAL A 350 -30.57 -8.42 -23.84
C VAL A 350 -31.85 -8.90 -24.55
N LEU A 351 -33.02 -8.39 -24.16
CA LEU A 351 -34.29 -8.70 -24.83
C LEU A 351 -34.46 -8.00 -26.18
N GLY A 352 -33.59 -7.05 -26.53
CA GLY A 352 -33.69 -6.28 -27.76
C GLY A 352 -34.88 -5.29 -27.80
N TRP A 353 -35.47 -4.94 -26.66
CA TRP A 353 -36.63 -4.05 -26.56
C TRP A 353 -36.21 -2.57 -26.64
N GLN A 354 -35.76 -2.15 -27.83
CA GLN A 354 -35.15 -0.84 -28.05
C GLN A 354 -36.02 0.34 -27.60
N THR A 355 -37.33 0.30 -27.85
CA THR A 355 -38.28 1.36 -27.46
C THR A 355 -38.42 1.51 -25.95
N VAL A 356 -38.42 0.39 -25.22
CA VAL A 356 -38.47 0.40 -23.75
C VAL A 356 -37.14 0.88 -23.19
N LEU A 357 -36.02 0.46 -23.79
CA LEU A 357 -34.69 0.90 -23.40
C LEU A 357 -34.53 2.41 -23.55
N ASP A 358 -35.00 2.96 -24.68
CA ASP A 358 -34.98 4.40 -24.91
C ASP A 358 -35.85 5.15 -23.89
N GLY A 359 -37.04 4.63 -23.57
CA GLY A 359 -37.89 5.19 -22.52
C GLY A 359 -37.28 5.14 -21.12
N ASP A 360 -36.56 4.07 -20.78
CA ASP A 360 -35.85 3.95 -19.49
C ASP A 360 -34.67 4.93 -19.42
N ILE A 361 -33.91 5.10 -20.50
CA ILE A 361 -32.84 6.12 -20.61
C ILE A 361 -33.43 7.53 -20.48
N ASP A 362 -34.49 7.83 -21.22
CA ASP A 362 -35.13 9.15 -21.19
C ASP A 362 -35.70 9.45 -19.80
N ARG A 363 -36.21 8.45 -19.08
CA ARG A 363 -36.64 8.60 -17.68
C ARG A 363 -35.48 8.95 -16.75
N LEU A 364 -34.32 8.33 -16.93
CA LEU A 364 -33.11 8.64 -16.15
C LEU A 364 -32.56 10.04 -16.49
N LEU A 365 -32.72 10.49 -17.72
CA LEU A 365 -32.30 11.82 -18.18
C LEU A 365 -33.37 12.91 -18.01
N ALA A 366 -34.57 12.57 -17.54
CA ALA A 366 -35.65 13.52 -17.32
C ALA A 366 -35.33 14.52 -16.19
N THR A 367 -34.56 14.08 -15.19
CA THR A 367 -33.97 14.94 -14.16
C THR A 367 -32.56 15.36 -14.56
N PRO A 368 -32.03 16.47 -14.01
CA PRO A 368 -30.65 16.87 -14.26
C PRO A 368 -29.68 15.70 -13.99
N PRO A 369 -28.79 15.37 -14.92
CA PRO A 369 -27.92 14.20 -14.82
C PRO A 369 -26.99 14.34 -13.61
N THR A 370 -27.12 13.38 -12.69
CA THR A 370 -26.21 13.27 -11.54
C THR A 370 -25.00 12.42 -11.92
N PRO A 371 -23.86 12.55 -11.22
CA PRO A 371 -22.70 11.69 -11.46
C PRO A 371 -23.02 10.19 -11.45
N ALA A 372 -23.88 9.75 -10.53
CA ALA A 372 -24.31 8.35 -10.43
C ALA A 372 -25.10 7.89 -11.67
N ILE A 373 -25.98 8.74 -12.21
CA ILE A 373 -26.74 8.41 -13.43
C ILE A 373 -25.79 8.31 -14.63
N CYS A 374 -24.84 9.25 -14.76
CA CYS A 374 -23.83 9.20 -15.81
C CYS A 374 -22.98 7.94 -15.75
N GLU A 375 -22.57 7.49 -14.55
CA GLU A 375 -21.84 6.23 -14.39
C GLU A 375 -22.67 5.01 -14.81
N ILE A 376 -23.94 4.91 -14.39
CA ILE A 376 -24.83 3.81 -14.78
C ILE A 376 -24.98 3.75 -16.30
N LEU A 377 -25.24 4.89 -16.94
CA LEU A 377 -25.39 4.99 -18.39
C LEU A 377 -24.07 4.70 -19.11
N ALA A 378 -22.93 5.13 -18.56
CA ALA A 378 -21.61 4.83 -19.12
C ALA A 378 -21.31 3.31 -19.05
N VAL A 379 -21.56 2.66 -17.91
CA VAL A 379 -21.43 1.19 -17.78
C VAL A 379 -22.28 0.48 -18.83
N HIS A 380 -23.54 0.86 -18.96
CA HIS A 380 -24.45 0.30 -19.96
C HIS A 380 -23.92 0.49 -21.38
N LEU A 381 -23.46 1.69 -21.75
CA LEU A 381 -22.96 2.01 -23.09
C LEU A 381 -21.57 1.43 -23.38
N ILE A 382 -20.83 0.98 -22.36
CA ILE A 382 -19.61 0.19 -22.53
C ILE A 382 -19.98 -1.26 -22.88
N GLN A 383 -20.95 -1.84 -22.19
CA GLN A 383 -21.42 -3.20 -22.43
C GLN A 383 -22.18 -3.32 -23.77
N HIS A 384 -23.05 -2.33 -24.06
CA HIS A 384 -23.88 -2.24 -25.26
C HIS A 384 -23.65 -0.91 -25.99
N PRO A 385 -22.59 -0.80 -26.82
CA PRO A 385 -22.27 0.43 -27.53
C PRO A 385 -23.37 0.86 -28.50
N ASP A 386 -23.81 2.11 -28.36
CA ASP A 386 -24.77 2.78 -29.23
C ASP A 386 -24.44 4.28 -29.28
N ARG A 387 -23.99 4.74 -30.45
CA ARG A 387 -23.58 6.14 -30.66
C ARG A 387 -24.75 7.13 -30.50
N ALA A 388 -25.96 6.75 -30.89
CA ALA A 388 -27.12 7.64 -30.81
C ALA A 388 -27.54 7.86 -29.36
N ARG A 389 -27.51 6.79 -28.54
CA ARG A 389 -27.75 6.88 -27.09
C ARG A 389 -26.67 7.67 -26.39
N LEU A 390 -25.40 7.42 -26.73
CA LEU A 390 -24.29 8.18 -26.18
C LEU A 390 -24.44 9.68 -26.47
N ALA A 391 -24.76 10.06 -27.71
CA ALA A 391 -24.98 11.46 -28.08
C ALA A 391 -26.12 12.11 -27.27
N ARG A 392 -27.20 11.38 -26.96
CA ARG A 392 -28.28 11.86 -26.07
C ARG A 392 -27.78 12.13 -24.66
N VAL A 393 -26.97 11.24 -24.08
CA VAL A 393 -26.38 11.44 -22.75
C VAL A 393 -25.48 12.69 -22.74
N PHE A 394 -24.62 12.84 -23.74
CA PHE A 394 -23.76 14.03 -23.86
C PHE A 394 -24.56 15.31 -24.07
N ALA A 395 -25.67 15.28 -24.80
CA ALA A 395 -26.56 16.43 -24.96
C ALA A 395 -27.21 16.83 -23.61
N ALA A 396 -27.65 15.85 -22.81
CA ALA A 396 -28.21 16.10 -21.49
C ALA A 396 -27.18 16.71 -20.52
N VAL A 397 -25.95 16.18 -20.52
CA VAL A 397 -24.83 16.70 -19.70
C VAL A 397 -24.36 18.07 -20.18
N SER A 398 -24.38 18.34 -21.49
CA SER A 398 -24.03 19.66 -22.03
C SER A 398 -25.05 20.73 -21.62
N LYS A 399 -26.34 20.35 -21.54
CA LYS A 399 -27.41 21.23 -21.07
C LYS A 399 -27.32 21.50 -19.55
N ASN A 400 -26.91 20.49 -18.79
CA ASN A 400 -26.77 20.55 -17.34
C ASN A 400 -25.41 19.97 -16.93
N PRO A 401 -24.34 20.80 -16.89
CA PRO A 401 -22.99 20.33 -16.61
C PRO A 401 -22.87 19.67 -15.24
N LEU A 402 -22.00 18.65 -15.17
CA LEU A 402 -21.67 17.97 -13.92
C LEU A 402 -20.94 18.90 -12.94
N PRO A 403 -21.11 18.71 -11.62
CA PRO A 403 -20.42 19.52 -10.61
C PRO A 403 -18.90 19.31 -10.66
N ALA A 404 -18.13 20.35 -10.36
CA ALA A 404 -16.67 20.28 -10.25
C ALA A 404 -16.23 19.65 -8.91
N THR A 405 -16.69 18.43 -8.65
CA THR A 405 -16.36 17.59 -7.49
C THR A 405 -15.66 16.31 -7.93
N ASP A 406 -15.06 15.56 -7.01
CA ASP A 406 -14.43 14.27 -7.31
C ASP A 406 -15.42 13.29 -7.98
N ALA A 407 -16.69 13.31 -7.57
CA ALA A 407 -17.75 12.52 -8.18
C ALA A 407 -18.03 12.97 -9.63
N GLY A 408 -18.06 14.28 -9.88
CA GLY A 408 -18.20 14.81 -11.24
C GLY A 408 -17.01 14.48 -12.13
N TYR A 409 -15.79 14.47 -11.58
CA TYR A 409 -14.59 14.02 -12.29
C TYR A 409 -14.67 12.53 -12.65
N SER A 410 -15.02 11.65 -11.71
CA SER A 410 -15.26 10.21 -11.95
C SER A 410 -16.30 9.98 -13.06
N ALA A 411 -17.44 10.67 -13.00
CA ALA A 411 -18.49 10.55 -14.00
C ALA A 411 -18.06 11.07 -15.38
N THR A 412 -17.27 12.14 -15.44
CA THR A 412 -16.71 12.64 -16.71
C THR A 412 -15.70 11.65 -17.29
N MET A 413 -14.86 11.02 -16.44
CA MET A 413 -13.98 9.92 -16.85
C MET A 413 -14.77 8.71 -17.36
N ALA A 414 -15.89 8.36 -16.73
CA ALA A 414 -16.77 7.30 -17.20
C ALA A 414 -17.32 7.58 -18.62
N LEU A 415 -17.76 8.82 -18.87
CA LEU A 415 -18.25 9.25 -20.19
C LEU A 415 -17.13 9.30 -21.24
N LEU A 416 -15.91 9.70 -20.85
CA LEU A 416 -14.72 9.63 -21.71
C LEU A 416 -14.50 8.20 -22.19
N VAL A 417 -14.50 7.24 -21.25
CA VAL A 417 -14.33 5.82 -21.55
C VAL A 417 -15.47 5.30 -22.44
N ALA A 418 -16.73 5.63 -22.13
CA ALA A 418 -17.88 5.23 -22.94
C ALA A 418 -17.78 5.77 -24.38
N ALA A 419 -17.34 7.02 -24.56
CA ALA A 419 -17.10 7.61 -25.88
C ALA A 419 -15.96 6.90 -26.64
N GLY A 420 -14.89 6.55 -25.94
CA GLY A 420 -13.79 5.76 -26.49
C GLY A 420 -14.26 4.39 -26.98
N VAL A 421 -15.03 3.67 -26.16
CA VAL A 421 -15.60 2.35 -26.50
C VAL A 421 -16.54 2.42 -27.71
N ASN A 422 -17.31 3.50 -27.84
CA ASN A 422 -18.20 3.75 -28.98
C ASN A 422 -17.47 4.26 -30.24
N GLN A 423 -16.14 4.47 -30.15
CA GLN A 423 -15.30 5.01 -31.21
C GLN A 423 -15.82 6.34 -31.77
N ASP A 424 -16.39 7.19 -30.91
CA ASP A 424 -16.84 8.52 -31.27
C ASP A 424 -15.75 9.55 -30.93
N ALA A 425 -14.96 9.92 -31.93
CA ALA A 425 -13.82 10.83 -31.74
C ALA A 425 -14.26 12.24 -31.29
N ALA A 426 -15.45 12.71 -31.68
CA ALA A 426 -15.92 14.05 -31.33
C ALA A 426 -16.36 14.11 -29.86
N LEU A 427 -17.14 13.11 -29.42
CA LEU A 427 -17.56 13.01 -28.02
C LEU A 427 -16.38 12.67 -27.10
N LEU A 428 -15.45 11.83 -27.55
CA LEU A 428 -14.22 11.52 -26.81
C LEU A 428 -13.41 12.80 -26.54
N LYS A 429 -13.19 13.62 -27.58
CA LYS A 429 -12.49 14.91 -27.42
C LYS A 429 -13.23 15.85 -26.48
N THR A 430 -14.56 15.91 -26.58
CA THR A 430 -15.39 16.76 -25.70
C THR A 430 -15.27 16.37 -24.22
N ALA A 431 -15.29 15.06 -23.93
CA ALA A 431 -15.06 14.57 -22.58
C ALA A 431 -13.62 14.80 -22.12
N ALA A 432 -12.64 14.64 -23.01
CA ALA A 432 -11.23 14.87 -22.72
C ALA A 432 -10.95 16.32 -22.33
N ASP A 433 -11.51 17.28 -23.08
CA ASP A 433 -11.41 18.71 -22.77
C ASP A 433 -12.03 19.02 -21.41
N SER A 434 -13.12 18.34 -21.04
CA SER A 434 -13.79 18.48 -19.74
C SER A 434 -12.94 17.93 -18.59
N VAL A 435 -12.34 16.74 -18.78
CA VAL A 435 -11.38 16.14 -17.83
C VAL A 435 -10.18 17.06 -17.65
N GLN A 436 -9.61 17.60 -18.72
CA GLN A 436 -8.45 18.48 -18.65
C GLN A 436 -8.76 19.79 -17.90
N LYS A 437 -9.96 20.35 -18.08
CA LYS A 437 -10.43 21.52 -17.30
C LYS A 437 -10.55 21.21 -15.82
N LEU A 438 -11.14 20.06 -15.46
CA LEU A 438 -11.29 19.63 -14.06
C LEU A 438 -9.94 19.29 -13.42
N ALA A 439 -8.99 18.71 -14.17
CA ALA A 439 -7.67 18.33 -13.70
C ALA A 439 -6.63 19.47 -13.73
N GLY A 440 -7.02 20.71 -14.08
CA GLY A 440 -6.11 21.86 -14.12
C GLY A 440 -5.01 21.75 -15.19
N GLY A 441 -5.29 21.13 -16.34
CA GLY A 441 -4.42 21.14 -17.51
C GLY A 441 -3.32 20.06 -17.59
N ARG A 442 -3.17 19.20 -16.57
CA ARG A 442 -2.04 18.24 -16.47
C ARG A 442 -2.39 16.79 -16.85
N PHE A 443 -3.30 16.57 -17.79
CA PHE A 443 -3.68 15.21 -18.21
C PHE A 443 -2.73 14.65 -19.29
N ARG A 444 -1.50 14.33 -18.89
CA ARG A 444 -0.41 13.89 -19.80
C ARG A 444 -0.69 12.55 -20.51
N THR A 445 -1.59 11.73 -19.98
CA THR A 445 -1.94 10.40 -20.48
C THR A 445 -3.08 10.40 -21.50
N LEU A 446 -3.65 11.56 -21.84
CA LEU A 446 -4.77 11.65 -22.77
C LEU A 446 -4.47 11.03 -24.15
N ALA A 447 -3.31 11.36 -24.71
CA ALA A 447 -2.91 10.87 -26.02
C ALA A 447 -2.80 9.34 -26.06
N LEU A 448 -2.39 8.73 -24.95
CA LEU A 448 -2.33 7.27 -24.79
C LEU A 448 -3.73 6.65 -24.76
N ILE A 449 -4.68 7.29 -24.06
CA ILE A 449 -6.08 6.85 -23.98
C ILE A 449 -6.76 6.98 -25.35
N GLU A 450 -6.61 8.12 -26.03
CA GLU A 450 -7.16 8.35 -27.37
C GLU A 450 -6.61 7.35 -28.39
N THR A 451 -5.29 7.09 -28.34
CA THR A 451 -4.65 6.11 -29.22
C THR A 451 -5.23 4.72 -28.99
N PHE A 452 -5.39 4.30 -27.73
CA PHE A 452 -5.97 2.99 -27.42
C PHE A 452 -7.38 2.81 -27.99
N PHE A 453 -8.27 3.79 -27.82
CA PHE A 453 -9.66 3.64 -28.25
C PHE A 453 -9.89 3.85 -29.75
N LEU A 454 -9.24 4.85 -30.35
CA LEU A 454 -9.46 5.21 -31.76
C LEU A 454 -8.55 4.43 -32.72
N ARG A 455 -7.37 4.01 -32.26
CA ARG A 455 -6.37 3.30 -33.06
C ARG A 455 -5.70 2.20 -32.24
N PRO A 456 -6.46 1.20 -31.76
CA PRO A 456 -5.92 0.17 -30.89
C PRO A 456 -4.77 -0.56 -31.61
N PRO A 457 -3.58 -0.68 -30.98
CA PRO A 457 -2.57 -1.61 -31.47
C PRO A 457 -3.15 -3.04 -31.52
N ARG A 458 -2.63 -3.90 -32.41
CA ARG A 458 -3.18 -5.26 -32.63
C ARG A 458 -3.28 -6.09 -31.34
N ASP A 459 -2.41 -5.84 -30.37
CA ASP A 459 -2.35 -6.52 -29.08
C ASP A 459 -2.67 -5.59 -27.89
N ALA A 460 -3.46 -4.54 -28.12
CA ALA A 460 -3.89 -3.64 -27.06
C ALA A 460 -4.64 -4.39 -25.96
N ARG A 461 -4.13 -4.30 -24.74
CA ARG A 461 -4.72 -4.81 -23.50
C ARG A 461 -5.25 -3.63 -22.69
N ILE A 462 -6.48 -3.73 -22.18
CA ILE A 462 -7.11 -2.63 -21.43
C ILE A 462 -6.32 -2.31 -20.16
N GLU A 463 -5.67 -3.32 -19.58
CA GLU A 463 -4.80 -3.27 -18.41
C GLU A 463 -3.63 -2.29 -18.58
N ALA A 464 -3.20 -2.02 -19.82
CA ALA A 464 -2.14 -1.05 -20.10
C ALA A 464 -2.59 0.40 -19.86
N ILE A 465 -3.90 0.67 -19.93
CA ILE A 465 -4.45 2.02 -19.81
C ILE A 465 -5.32 2.22 -18.57
N LEU A 466 -5.82 1.15 -17.94
CA LEU A 466 -6.65 1.22 -16.72
C LEU A 466 -6.05 2.07 -15.58
N PRO A 467 -4.75 1.97 -15.27
CA PRO A 467 -4.07 2.88 -14.35
C PRO A 467 -4.25 4.37 -14.66
N ALA A 468 -4.21 4.73 -15.93
CA ALA A 468 -4.28 6.12 -16.39
C ALA A 468 -5.71 6.67 -16.40
N LEU A 469 -6.72 5.80 -16.28
CA LEU A 469 -8.13 6.17 -16.29
C LEU A 469 -8.69 6.47 -14.89
N GLN A 470 -7.88 6.40 -13.83
CA GLN A 470 -8.36 6.62 -12.47
C GLN A 470 -8.73 8.08 -12.17
N PRO A 471 -9.76 8.32 -11.33
CA PRO A 471 -10.57 7.35 -10.61
C PRO A 471 -11.73 6.78 -11.45
N LEU A 472 -11.94 5.47 -11.39
CA LEU A 472 -13.14 4.80 -11.91
C LEU A 472 -13.83 3.99 -10.81
N SER A 473 -15.15 3.87 -10.88
CA SER A 473 -15.90 2.95 -10.03
C SER A 473 -15.54 1.49 -10.32
N ALA A 474 -15.75 0.60 -9.33
CA ALA A 474 -15.52 -0.84 -9.51
C ALA A 474 -16.36 -1.43 -10.66
N GLU A 475 -17.61 -0.99 -10.80
CA GLU A 475 -18.51 -1.40 -11.89
C GLU A 475 -17.97 -1.04 -13.28
N LEU A 476 -17.38 0.14 -13.44
CA LEU A 476 -16.75 0.56 -14.70
C LEU A 476 -15.50 -0.28 -15.00
N ASN A 477 -14.67 -0.54 -13.99
CA ASN A 477 -13.52 -1.43 -14.15
C ASN A 477 -13.96 -2.85 -14.55
N TYR A 478 -15.02 -3.39 -13.93
CA TYR A 478 -15.59 -4.69 -14.30
C TYR A 478 -16.13 -4.69 -15.72
N ALA A 479 -16.88 -3.66 -16.13
CA ALA A 479 -17.44 -3.56 -17.48
C ALA A 479 -16.35 -3.48 -18.56
N LEU A 480 -15.26 -2.73 -18.29
CA LEU A 480 -14.13 -2.62 -19.20
C LEU A 480 -13.37 -3.94 -19.31
N LEU A 481 -13.04 -4.56 -18.19
CA LEU A 481 -12.34 -5.84 -18.18
C LEU A 481 -13.17 -6.91 -18.88
N ALA A 482 -14.46 -7.04 -18.55
CA ALA A 482 -15.34 -8.01 -19.20
C ALA A 482 -15.47 -7.81 -20.72
N ARG A 483 -15.47 -6.55 -21.19
CA ARG A 483 -15.56 -6.23 -22.62
C ARG A 483 -14.28 -6.59 -23.38
N TYR A 484 -13.13 -6.24 -22.83
CA TYR A 484 -11.84 -6.37 -23.50
C TYR A 484 -11.13 -7.69 -23.22
N ASP A 485 -11.68 -8.52 -22.32
CA ASP A 485 -11.18 -9.86 -22.09
C ASP A 485 -11.42 -10.76 -23.30
N ARG A 486 -10.32 -11.14 -23.95
CA ARG A 486 -10.31 -12.04 -25.11
C ARG A 486 -10.59 -13.50 -24.74
N THR A 487 -10.50 -13.88 -23.46
CA THR A 487 -10.75 -15.27 -23.04
C THR A 487 -12.24 -15.64 -23.05
N SER A 488 -13.14 -14.66 -23.08
CA SER A 488 -14.60 -14.84 -23.17
C SER A 488 -15.19 -14.69 -24.59
N ALA A 489 -14.37 -14.42 -25.61
CA ALA A 489 -14.85 -14.20 -26.98
C ALA A 489 -15.08 -15.52 -27.74
N GLY A 490 -16.19 -16.21 -27.42
CA GLY A 490 -17.01 -16.75 -28.51
C GLY A 490 -17.72 -15.55 -29.16
N PRO A 491 -17.74 -15.40 -30.50
CA PRO A 491 -18.46 -14.28 -31.10
C PRO A 491 -19.93 -14.34 -30.67
N PRO A 492 -20.61 -13.19 -30.45
CA PRO A 492 -22.06 -13.22 -30.47
C PRO A 492 -22.46 -13.70 -31.86
N SER A 493 -22.85 -14.97 -31.96
CA SER A 493 -23.46 -15.52 -33.17
C SER A 493 -24.71 -14.70 -33.42
N ALA A 494 -24.64 -13.83 -34.41
CA ALA A 494 -25.78 -13.19 -35.04
C ALA A 494 -26.55 -14.22 -35.88
N SER A 495 -27.02 -15.31 -35.26
CA SER A 495 -28.01 -16.25 -35.82
C SER A 495 -28.25 -17.41 -34.85
N ALA A 496 -29.04 -17.19 -33.82
CA ALA A 496 -29.70 -18.27 -33.09
C ALA A 496 -30.99 -17.75 -32.43
N PHE A 497 -31.83 -17.08 -33.21
CA PHE A 497 -33.26 -17.08 -32.87
C PHE A 497 -33.77 -18.50 -33.17
N PRO A 498 -34.35 -19.23 -32.19
CA PRO A 498 -35.20 -20.36 -32.54
C PRO A 498 -36.38 -19.77 -33.32
N SER A 499 -36.42 -20.05 -34.61
CA SER A 499 -37.59 -19.82 -35.44
C SER A 499 -38.80 -20.44 -34.76
N VAL A 500 -39.74 -19.59 -34.37
CA VAL A 500 -41.07 -19.98 -33.88
C VAL A 500 -41.66 -20.99 -34.90
N PRO A 501 -42.10 -22.18 -34.47
CA PRO A 501 -42.75 -23.11 -35.39
C PRO A 501 -44.05 -22.46 -35.88
N ARG A 502 -44.06 -22.12 -37.17
CA ARG A 502 -45.24 -21.68 -37.90
C ARG A 502 -46.22 -22.85 -37.88
N ALA A 503 -47.34 -22.68 -37.21
CA ALA A 503 -48.43 -23.65 -37.23
C ALA A 503 -48.83 -23.94 -38.68
N SER A 504 -48.54 -25.16 -39.14
CA SER A 504 -49.02 -25.67 -40.42
C SER A 504 -50.50 -26.05 -40.26
N SER A 505 -51.38 -25.11 -40.59
CA SER A 505 -52.78 -25.42 -40.91
C SER A 505 -52.82 -26.03 -42.31
N SER A 506 -52.76 -27.35 -42.42
CA SER A 506 -53.23 -28.04 -43.62
C SER A 506 -54.64 -28.55 -43.35
N ALA A 507 -55.62 -27.71 -43.65
CA ALA A 507 -56.98 -28.14 -43.87
C ALA A 507 -57.00 -28.99 -45.14
N SER A 508 -57.49 -30.22 -45.00
CA SER A 508 -57.83 -31.14 -46.06
C SER A 508 -59.04 -30.63 -46.85
N GLU A 509 -58.91 -30.47 -48.15
CA GLU A 509 -60.05 -30.35 -49.07
C GLU A 509 -59.78 -31.23 -50.32
N PRO A 510 -60.79 -31.94 -50.87
CA PRO A 510 -60.57 -33.13 -51.68
C PRO A 510 -60.44 -32.84 -53.19
N ALA A 511 -59.70 -33.71 -53.88
CA ALA A 511 -59.50 -33.64 -55.33
C ALA A 511 -60.78 -34.01 -56.12
N PRO A 512 -61.06 -33.34 -57.25
CA PRO A 512 -62.09 -33.76 -58.19
C PRO A 512 -61.54 -34.81 -59.16
N LYS A 513 -62.41 -35.78 -59.48
CA LYS A 513 -62.23 -36.80 -60.52
C LYS A 513 -62.05 -36.16 -61.90
N LYS A 514 -61.08 -36.68 -62.67
CA LYS A 514 -61.27 -37.16 -64.05
C LYS A 514 -60.13 -38.08 -64.44
#